data_AF-A0A2V3IA88-F1
#
_entry.id   AF-A0A2V3IA88-F1
#
_cell.length_a   1.000
_cell.length_b   1.000
_cell.length_c   1.000
_cell.angle_alpha   90.00
_cell.angle_beta   90.00
_cell.angle_gamma   90.00
#
_symmetry.space_group_name_H-M   'P 1'
#
loop_
_entity.id
_entity.type
_entity.pdbx_description
1 polymer ?
#
loop_
_entity_poly.entity_id
_entity_poly.type
_entity_poly.pdbx_seq_one_letter_code
_entity_poly.pdbx_strand_id
1 'polypeptide(L)' 'MLEEKCAYCGDMTDMPFECNYCKDPFCSEHRLPEDHRCVKLSQIRAKKFGERKVIRDGGTGKRNTFRRLLGRFG' A
#
# COMPACT_ATOMS: atom_id res chain seq x y z
N MET A 1 -25.04 -13.14 25.97
CA MET A 1 -23.65 -12.76 25.63
C MET A 1 -23.51 -13.02 24.14
N LEU A 2 -23.19 -12.01 23.34
CA LEU A 2 -22.97 -12.19 21.90
C LEU A 2 -21.52 -12.61 21.73
N GLU A 3 -21.27 -13.90 21.91
CA GLU A 3 -19.97 -14.49 21.58
C GLU A 3 -19.92 -14.69 20.07
N GLU A 4 -19.02 -13.97 19.42
CA GLU A 4 -18.83 -14.06 17.97
C GLU A 4 -17.46 -14.65 17.65
N LYS A 5 -17.37 -15.35 16.52
CA LYS A 5 -16.14 -15.99 16.07
C LYS A 5 -15.32 -15.02 15.23
N CYS A 6 -14.04 -14.85 15.57
CA CYS A 6 -13.11 -14.08 14.76
C CYS A 6 -12.95 -14.74 13.37
N ALA A 7 -13.22 -13.99 12.30
CA ALA A 7 -13.12 -14.50 10.93
C ALA A 7 -11.68 -14.84 10.49
N TYR A 8 -10.67 -14.39 11.24
CA TYR A 8 -9.25 -14.63 10.93
C TYR A 8 -8.66 -15.82 11.69
N CYS A 9 -8.67 -15.79 13.03
CA CYS A 9 -8.09 -16.85 13.87
C CYS A 9 -9.11 -17.91 14.29
N GLY A 10 -10.40 -17.59 14.26
CA GLY A 10 -11.47 -18.50 14.70
C GLY A 10 -11.72 -18.50 16.21
N ASP A 11 -11.07 -17.62 16.97
CA ASP A 11 -11.29 -17.49 18.42
C ASP A 11 -12.66 -16.88 18.72
N MET A 12 -13.28 -17.33 19.80
CA MET A 12 -14.52 -16.77 20.34
C MET A 12 -14.19 -15.50 21.13
N THR A 13 -14.89 -14.41 20.87
CA THR A 13 -14.74 -13.14 21.58
C THR A 13 -16.09 -12.64 22.10
N ASP A 14 -16.13 -12.23 23.37
CA ASP A 14 -17.28 -11.54 23.97
C ASP A 14 -17.52 -10.15 23.37
N MET A 15 -16.50 -9.55 22.76
CA MET A 15 -16.57 -8.25 22.11
C MET A 15 -16.01 -8.34 20.69
N PRO A 16 -16.87 -8.55 19.67
CA PRO A 16 -16.45 -8.50 18.28
C PRO A 16 -16.18 -7.07 17.81
N PHE A 17 -15.09 -6.89 17.07
CA PHE A 17 -14.78 -5.66 16.35
C PHE A 17 -15.11 -5.82 14.86
N GLU A 18 -15.97 -4.95 14.32
CA GLU A 18 -16.27 -4.92 12.90
C GLU A 18 -15.22 -4.10 12.13
N CYS A 19 -14.63 -4.69 11.08
CA CYS A 19 -13.72 -3.95 10.21
C CYS A 19 -14.49 -2.99 9.28
N ASN A 20 -14.12 -1.70 9.27
CA ASN A 20 -14.74 -0.69 8.40
C ASN A 20 -14.62 -0.99 6.89
N TYR A 21 -13.66 -1.83 6.49
CA TYR A 21 -13.42 -2.18 5.10
C TYR A 21 -14.17 -3.46 4.72
N CYS A 22 -13.82 -4.61 5.30
CA CYS A 22 -14.40 -5.89 4.92
C CYS A 22 -15.76 -6.21 5.58
N LYS A 23 -16.11 -5.53 6.67
CA LYS A 23 -17.37 -5.72 7.43
C LYS A 23 -17.48 -7.07 8.15
N ASP A 24 -16.36 -7.75 8.35
CA ASP A 24 -16.30 -8.99 9.11
C ASP A 24 -15.98 -8.74 10.61
N PRO A 25 -16.41 -9.63 11.51
CA PRO A 25 -16.10 -9.57 12.95
C PRO A 25 -14.72 -10.17 13.28
N PHE A 26 -13.98 -9.48 14.16
CA PHE A 26 -12.65 -9.88 14.63
C PHE A 26 -12.50 -9.74 16.15
N CYS A 27 -11.55 -10.47 16.73
CA CYS A 27 -11.15 -10.31 18.12
C CYS A 27 -10.24 -9.08 18.33
N SER A 28 -9.94 -8.73 19.59
CA SER A 28 -9.10 -7.59 19.96
C SER A 28 -7.74 -7.56 19.26
N GLU A 29 -7.14 -8.73 19.06
CA GLU A 29 -5.84 -8.93 18.43
C GLU A 29 -5.89 -8.75 16.90
N HIS A 30 -7.05 -8.99 16.28
CA HIS A 30 -7.21 -8.94 14.82
C HIS A 30 -8.10 -7.79 14.35
N ARG A 31 -8.38 -6.81 15.23
CA ARG A 31 -9.25 -5.67 14.94
C ARG A 31 -8.70 -4.74 13.86
N LEU A 32 -7.37 -4.64 13.73
CA LEU A 32 -6.76 -3.76 12.73
C LEU A 32 -6.72 -4.46 11.37
N PRO A 33 -6.93 -3.70 10.27
CA PRO A 33 -6.84 -4.23 8.91
C PRO A 33 -5.52 -4.91 8.55
N GLU A 34 -4.42 -4.54 9.23
CA GLU A 34 -3.09 -5.12 9.02
C GLU A 34 -2.97 -6.50 9.66
N ASP A 35 -3.60 -6.70 10.81
CA ASP A 35 -3.51 -7.94 11.59
C ASP A 35 -4.31 -9.08 10.96
N HIS A 36 -5.47 -8.80 10.35
CA HIS A 36 -6.27 -9.79 9.63
C HIS A 36 -6.06 -9.80 8.11
N ARG A 37 -5.02 -9.10 7.60
CA ARG A 37 -4.70 -9.01 6.17
C ARG A 37 -5.91 -8.63 5.31
N CYS A 38 -6.58 -7.53 5.65
CA CYS A 38 -7.82 -7.12 4.99
C CYS A 38 -7.70 -7.04 3.46
N VAL A 39 -8.49 -7.83 2.73
CA VAL A 39 -8.47 -7.90 1.26
C VAL A 39 -8.74 -6.53 0.62
N LYS A 40 -9.70 -5.77 1.15
CA LYS A 40 -10.06 -4.45 0.63
C LYS A 40 -8.97 -3.40 0.90
N LEU A 41 -8.22 -3.51 2.00
CA LEU A 41 -7.09 -2.61 2.27
C LEU A 41 -6.00 -2.75 1.20
N SER A 42 -5.67 -3.99 0.82
CA SER A 42 -4.71 -4.28 -0.24
C SER A 42 -5.12 -3.66 -1.58
N GLN A 43 -6.42 -3.75 -1.93
CA GLN A 43 -6.96 -3.13 -3.15
C GLN A 43 -6.86 -1.60 -3.11
N ILE A 44 -7.19 -0.96 -1.99
CA ILE A 44 -7.10 0.49 -1.83
C ILE A 44 -5.65 0.97 -1.95
N ARG A 45 -4.71 0.26 -1.30
CA ARG A 45 -3.28 0.57 -1.40
C ARG A 45 -2.78 0.44 -2.84
N ALA A 46 -3.15 -0.63 -3.54
CA ALA A 46 -2.78 -0.84 -4.94
C ALA A 46 -3.29 0.27 -5.86
N LYS A 47 -4.55 0.71 -5.71
CA LYS A 47 -5.10 1.83 -6.49
C LYS A 47 -4.33 3.14 -6.25
N LYS A 48 -3.98 3.44 -5.01
CA LYS A 48 -3.21 4.64 -4.64
C LYS A 48 -1.78 4.67 -5.23
N PHE A 49 -1.21 3.52 -5.57
CA PHE A 49 0.08 3.44 -6.27
C PHE A 49 -0.02 3.73 -7.76
N GLY A 50 -1.14 3.39 -8.41
CA GLY A 50 -1.40 3.75 -9.80
C GLY A 50 -1.74 5.22 -10.00
N GLU A 51 -2.41 5.84 -9.02
CA GLU A 51 -2.85 7.24 -9.11
C GLU A 51 -1.76 8.25 -8.72
N ARG A 52 -0.88 7.90 -7.79
CA ARG A 52 0.29 8.75 -7.51
C ARG A 52 1.26 8.59 -8.68
N LYS A 53 1.25 9.57 -9.59
CA LYS A 53 2.34 9.79 -10.54
C LYS A 53 3.65 9.78 -9.74
N VAL A 54 4.32 8.64 -9.71
CA VAL A 54 5.70 8.57 -9.26
C VAL A 54 6.45 9.33 -10.34
N ILE A 55 6.67 10.62 -10.12
CA ILE A 55 7.62 11.40 -10.90
C ILE A 55 8.95 10.73 -10.62
N ARG A 56 9.31 9.74 -11.45
CA ARG A 56 10.67 9.26 -11.53
C ARG A 56 11.41 10.39 -12.19
N ASP A 57 12.06 11.23 -11.40
CA ASP A 57 13.09 12.13 -11.87
C ASP A 57 14.24 11.25 -12.41
N GLY A 58 14.01 10.67 -13.58
CA GLY A 58 15.02 10.04 -14.40
C GLY A 58 15.94 11.17 -14.82
N GLY A 59 16.95 11.44 -14.01
CA GLY A 59 18.08 12.27 -14.37
C GLY A 59 18.80 11.62 -15.54
N THR A 60 18.26 11.75 -16.75
CA THR A 60 19.03 11.59 -17.98
C THR A 60 20.10 12.66 -17.94
N GLY A 61 21.28 12.29 -17.46
CA GLY A 61 22.52 13.05 -17.54
C GLY A 61 22.95 13.24 -19.00
N LYS A 62 22.13 13.88 -19.83
CA LYS A 62 22.65 14.66 -20.94
C LYS A 62 23.12 15.94 -20.30
N ARG A 63 24.43 16.14 -20.14
CA ARG A 63 25.19 17.26 -20.74
C ARG A 63 26.67 16.88 -20.77
N ASN A 64 27.25 17.03 -21.96
CA ASN A 64 28.60 17.52 -22.20
C ASN A 64 29.70 16.48 -22.45
N THR A 65 30.27 16.53 -23.66
CA THR A 65 31.74 16.53 -23.92
C THR A 65 32.05 16.65 -25.41
N PHE A 66 31.26 16.04 -26.32
CA PHE A 66 31.58 16.04 -27.76
C PHE A 66 31.34 17.36 -28.51
N ARG A 67 30.53 18.28 -27.97
CA ARG A 67 30.23 19.57 -28.62
C ARG A 67 31.27 20.67 -28.35
N ARG A 68 32.32 20.36 -27.57
CA ARG A 68 33.45 21.26 -27.28
C ARG A 68 34.70 21.00 -28.13
N LEU A 69 34.71 19.95 -28.95
CA LEU A 69 35.87 19.58 -29.76
C LEU A 69 35.76 20.02 -31.24
N LEU A 70 34.56 20.36 -31.72
CA LEU A 70 34.31 20.74 -33.10
C LEU A 70 34.06 22.25 -33.25
N GLY A 71 35.03 23.08 -32.85
CA GLY A 71 34.88 24.54 -32.93
C GLY A 71 36.13 25.36 -32.62
N ARG A 72 37.35 24.81 -32.77
CA ARG A 72 38.59 25.56 -32.50
C ARG A 72 39.74 25.32 -33.48
N PHE A 73 39.51 24.76 -34.66
CA PHE A 73 40.53 24.74 -35.73
C PHE A 73 39.84 24.77 -37.10
N GLY A 74 40.09 25.82 -37.87
CA GLY A 74 39.64 26.00 -39.25
C GLY A 74 38.81 27.24 -39.46
#